data_AF-A0A7V8YA98-F1
#
_entry.id   AF-A0A7V8YA98-F1
#
_cell.length_a   1.000
_cell.length_b   1.000
_cell.length_c   1.000
_cell.angle_alpha   90.00
_cell.angle_beta   90.00
_cell.angle_gamma   90.00
#
_symmetry.space_group_name_H-M   'P 1'
#
loop_
_entity.id
_entity.type
_entity.pdbx_description
1 polymer ?
#
loop_
_entity_poly.entity_id
_entity_poly.type
_entity_poly.pdbx_seq_one_letter_code
_entity_poly.pdbx_strand_id
1 'polypeptide(L)'
;TSLKVICYEHMQRAWNKASDHSRLPTHWRQTFYVMRPICDDHPDSDRPLTDTTFKNILESYLEEYQPGWDVLRGARGVFKEPHSAENDSGLAMSTMNVRNYLRGRRPDPKIKKIPKRFPTKGAHNRIAAVLICEKEGFDELLQAEGVPERFDLALMSTKGISALAARDLAESLNVPCFTLHDLDKNGFVMAAGFPFATDIGLRLADVQEWDLAPEGQYHRNPRKTYSNLIRNGATADEAHFISEGQRVELNMLTGRQFVEYVEGKLNEHGVEKVVPDASTLEQAWKRAHLRQKVNALISRIYKDESAVPRTPDDLSDQVRRRLEEEPESSWDEAIADIAGKPGTEEPG
;
A
#
# COMPACT_ATOMS: atom_id res chain seq x y z
N THR A 1 -29.33 21.74 -12.83
CA THR A 1 -28.86 20.55 -13.57
C THR A 1 -28.40 19.52 -12.57
N SER A 2 -28.67 18.22 -12.74
CA SER A 2 -28.27 17.26 -11.70
C SER A 2 -26.73 17.20 -11.63
N LEU A 3 -26.15 17.08 -10.43
CA LEU A 3 -24.70 16.89 -10.22
C LEU A 3 -24.10 15.82 -11.16
N LYS A 4 -24.90 14.80 -11.53
CA LYS A 4 -24.54 13.78 -12.51
C LYS A 4 -24.15 14.37 -13.87
N VAL A 5 -24.92 15.31 -14.40
CA VAL A 5 -24.66 15.92 -15.72
C VAL A 5 -23.37 16.74 -15.70
N ILE A 6 -23.18 17.57 -14.67
CA ILE A 6 -21.95 18.36 -14.48
C ILE A 6 -20.74 17.44 -14.35
N CYS A 7 -20.85 16.40 -13.52
CA CYS A 7 -19.80 15.40 -13.36
C CYS A 7 -19.49 14.69 -14.68
N TYR A 8 -20.49 14.29 -15.46
CA TYR A 8 -20.30 13.61 -16.74
C TYR A 8 -19.57 14.50 -17.76
N GLU A 9 -19.97 15.78 -17.86
CA GLU A 9 -19.36 16.76 -18.75
C GLU A 9 -17.87 16.97 -18.46
N HIS A 10 -17.51 17.03 -17.17
CA HIS A 10 -16.14 17.30 -16.76
C HIS A 10 -15.32 16.07 -16.40
N MET A 11 -15.90 14.86 -16.47
CA MET A 11 -15.28 13.63 -15.94
C MET A 11 -13.90 13.38 -16.54
N GLN A 12 -13.80 13.48 -17.86
CA GLN A 12 -12.55 13.22 -18.58
C GLN A 12 -11.46 14.25 -18.25
N ARG A 13 -11.83 15.52 -18.07
CA ARG A 13 -10.90 16.57 -17.65
C ARG A 13 -10.40 16.30 -16.23
N ALA A 14 -11.30 15.95 -15.33
CA ALA A 14 -10.96 15.63 -13.95
C ALA A 14 -10.03 14.42 -13.86
N TRP A 15 -10.35 13.36 -14.63
CA TRP A 15 -9.52 12.17 -14.74
C TRP A 15 -8.13 12.49 -15.27
N ASN A 16 -8.01 13.22 -16.38
CA ASN A 16 -6.72 13.54 -16.98
C ASN A 16 -5.82 14.34 -16.03
N LYS A 17 -6.39 15.26 -15.25
CA LYS A 17 -5.62 16.01 -14.25
C LYS A 17 -5.18 15.10 -13.09
N ALA A 18 -6.04 14.22 -12.61
CA ALA A 18 -5.72 13.33 -11.49
C ALA A 18 -4.71 12.23 -11.87
N SER A 19 -4.73 11.77 -13.12
CA SER A 19 -3.97 10.60 -13.59
C SER A 19 -2.71 10.91 -14.39
N ASP A 20 -2.32 12.19 -14.48
CA ASP A 20 -1.27 12.65 -15.40
C ASP A 20 -1.52 12.15 -16.84
N HIS A 21 -2.68 12.53 -17.40
CA HIS A 21 -3.12 12.11 -18.73
C HIS A 21 -3.16 10.58 -18.92
N SER A 22 -3.66 9.85 -17.92
CA SER A 22 -3.71 8.38 -17.89
C SER A 22 -2.35 7.67 -17.87
N ARG A 23 -1.27 8.38 -17.58
CA ARG A 23 0.06 7.78 -17.39
C ARG A 23 0.13 6.97 -16.09
N LEU A 24 -0.63 7.38 -15.08
CA LEU A 24 -0.62 6.77 -13.75
C LEU A 24 -1.97 6.11 -13.40
N PRO A 25 -1.97 4.92 -12.78
CA PRO A 25 -3.18 4.38 -12.18
C PRO A 25 -3.63 5.32 -11.05
N THR A 26 -4.94 5.54 -10.93
CA THR A 26 -5.46 6.63 -10.10
C THR A 26 -6.57 6.13 -9.19
N HIS A 27 -6.48 6.45 -7.89
CA HIS A 27 -7.54 6.14 -6.94
C HIS A 27 -8.74 7.06 -7.19
N TRP A 28 -9.96 6.52 -7.15
CA TRP A 28 -11.18 7.28 -7.50
C TRP A 28 -11.34 8.60 -6.72
N ARG A 29 -10.81 8.67 -5.49
CA ARG A 29 -10.82 9.91 -4.68
C ARG A 29 -9.98 11.03 -5.30
N GLN A 30 -8.88 10.74 -5.98
CA GLN A 30 -8.08 11.78 -6.63
C GLN A 30 -8.89 12.48 -7.72
N THR A 31 -9.67 11.70 -8.50
CA THR A 31 -10.62 12.25 -9.47
C THR A 31 -11.76 13.03 -8.80
N PHE A 32 -12.26 12.54 -7.66
CA PHE A 32 -13.26 13.26 -6.87
C PHE A 32 -12.77 14.65 -6.47
N TYR A 33 -11.53 14.77 -5.95
CA TYR A 33 -11.00 16.06 -5.50
C TYR A 33 -10.74 17.03 -6.64
N VAL A 34 -10.44 16.56 -7.84
CA VAL A 34 -10.42 17.44 -9.02
C VAL A 34 -11.84 17.85 -9.44
N MET A 35 -12.80 16.94 -9.36
CA MET A 35 -14.19 17.17 -9.78
C MET A 35 -14.93 18.11 -8.82
N ARG A 36 -14.68 17.99 -7.52
CA ARG A 36 -15.41 18.68 -6.47
C ARG A 36 -15.46 20.20 -6.65
N PRO A 37 -14.35 20.95 -6.81
CA PRO A 37 -14.43 22.39 -7.03
C PRO A 37 -15.17 22.72 -8.34
N ILE A 38 -15.03 21.91 -9.39
CA ILE A 38 -15.75 22.10 -10.65
C ILE A 38 -17.26 22.00 -10.43
N CYS A 39 -17.72 21.03 -9.63
CA CYS A 39 -19.13 20.87 -9.31
C CYS A 39 -19.63 21.90 -8.30
N ASP A 40 -18.85 22.22 -7.27
CA ASP A 40 -19.26 23.11 -6.18
C ASP A 40 -19.36 24.57 -6.67
N ASP A 41 -18.54 24.99 -7.63
CA ASP A 41 -18.57 26.34 -8.24
C ASP A 41 -19.49 26.46 -9.47
N HIS A 42 -20.10 25.35 -9.93
CA HIS A 42 -20.91 25.37 -11.14
C HIS A 42 -22.25 26.12 -10.92
N PRO A 43 -22.67 27.04 -11.80
CA PRO A 43 -23.89 27.85 -11.62
C PRO A 43 -25.17 27.04 -11.42
N ASP A 44 -25.23 25.86 -12.03
CA ASP A 44 -26.38 24.95 -11.96
C ASP A 44 -26.32 23.94 -10.80
N SER A 45 -25.30 24.01 -9.94
CA SER A 45 -25.11 23.11 -8.81
C SER A 45 -26.06 23.49 -7.67
N ASP A 46 -26.86 22.52 -7.23
CA ASP A 46 -27.84 22.72 -6.17
C ASP A 46 -27.30 22.40 -4.77
N ARG A 47 -26.19 21.67 -4.70
CA ARG A 47 -25.54 21.24 -3.45
C ARG A 47 -24.09 20.79 -3.70
N PRO A 48 -23.24 20.80 -2.66
CA PRO A 48 -21.87 20.32 -2.78
C PRO A 48 -21.78 18.85 -3.18
N LEU A 49 -20.75 18.50 -3.96
CA LEU A 49 -20.45 17.14 -4.34
C LEU A 49 -19.83 16.38 -3.16
N THR A 50 -20.49 15.30 -2.73
CA THR A 50 -19.96 14.41 -1.69
C THR A 50 -19.21 13.22 -2.29
N ASP A 51 -18.29 12.64 -1.51
CA ASP A 51 -17.49 11.48 -1.92
C ASP A 51 -18.37 10.28 -2.32
N THR A 52 -19.44 10.04 -1.55
CA THR A 52 -20.40 8.96 -1.74
C THR A 52 -21.22 9.19 -3.00
N THR A 53 -21.67 10.43 -3.24
CA THR A 53 -22.39 10.80 -4.47
C THR A 53 -21.49 10.65 -5.69
N PHE A 54 -20.27 11.19 -5.65
CA PHE A 54 -19.34 11.10 -6.76
C PHE A 54 -18.95 9.66 -7.07
N LYS A 55 -18.70 8.83 -6.06
CA LYS A 55 -18.38 7.41 -6.26
C LYS A 55 -19.46 6.71 -7.10
N ASN A 56 -20.74 6.91 -6.77
CA ASN A 56 -21.85 6.32 -7.52
C ASN A 56 -21.91 6.87 -8.97
N ILE A 57 -21.70 8.17 -9.14
CA ILE A 57 -21.69 8.80 -10.48
C ILE A 57 -20.53 8.26 -11.33
N LEU A 58 -19.33 8.16 -10.76
CA LEU A 58 -18.16 7.60 -11.44
C LEU A 58 -18.40 6.14 -11.83
N GLU A 59 -18.97 5.33 -10.94
CA GLU A 59 -19.31 3.94 -11.26
C GLU A 59 -20.30 3.84 -12.43
N SER A 60 -21.35 4.68 -12.44
CA SER A 60 -22.27 4.77 -13.59
C SER A 60 -21.56 5.22 -14.88
N TYR A 61 -20.67 6.20 -14.80
CA TYR A 61 -19.94 6.70 -15.96
C TYR A 61 -19.02 5.63 -16.56
N LEU A 62 -18.31 4.89 -15.72
CA LEU A 62 -17.41 3.81 -16.15
C LEU A 62 -18.17 2.66 -16.80
N GLU A 63 -19.35 2.33 -16.28
CA GLU A 63 -20.23 1.31 -16.84
C GLU A 63 -20.80 1.73 -18.21
N GLU A 64 -21.23 2.99 -18.33
CA GLU A 64 -21.89 3.55 -19.52
C GLU A 64 -20.90 3.82 -20.68
N TYR A 65 -19.74 4.44 -20.39
CA TYR A 65 -18.80 4.89 -21.42
C TYR A 65 -17.59 3.98 -21.62
N GLN A 66 -17.28 3.11 -20.65
CA GLN A 66 -16.14 2.19 -20.69
C GLN A 66 -14.83 2.83 -21.22
N PRO A 67 -14.37 3.96 -20.66
CA PRO A 67 -13.29 4.77 -21.25
C PRO A 67 -11.90 4.13 -21.17
N GLY A 68 -11.78 2.90 -20.65
CA GLY A 68 -10.50 2.19 -20.47
C GLY A 68 -9.63 2.73 -19.34
N TRP A 69 -10.18 3.54 -18.44
CA TRP A 69 -9.45 4.16 -17.34
C TRP A 69 -9.00 3.17 -16.27
N ASP A 70 -7.77 3.33 -15.78
CA ASP A 70 -7.22 2.49 -14.73
C ASP A 70 -7.55 2.99 -13.31
N VAL A 71 -8.81 2.77 -12.90
CA VAL A 71 -9.33 3.24 -11.61
C VAL A 71 -9.01 2.24 -10.48
N LEU A 72 -8.27 2.71 -9.47
CA LEU A 72 -7.93 1.92 -8.27
C LEU A 72 -9.01 2.04 -7.18
N ARG A 73 -9.22 0.93 -6.45
CA ARG A 73 -10.11 0.82 -5.29
C ARG A 73 -9.33 0.23 -4.10
N GLY A 74 -9.45 0.86 -2.94
CA GLY A 74 -8.86 0.37 -1.68
C GLY A 74 -9.40 -0.99 -1.23
N ALA A 75 -8.64 -1.67 -0.35
CA ALA A 75 -8.95 -3.02 0.10
C ALA A 75 -10.21 -3.10 0.98
N ARG A 76 -11.05 -4.12 0.78
CA ARG A 76 -12.20 -4.42 1.65
C ARG A 76 -12.37 -5.92 1.87
N GLY A 77 -12.12 -6.38 3.09
CA GLY A 77 -12.15 -7.81 3.42
C GLY A 77 -10.90 -8.55 2.95
N VAL A 78 -10.87 -9.85 3.20
CA VAL A 78 -9.72 -10.73 2.95
C VAL A 78 -10.19 -12.00 2.27
N PHE A 79 -9.51 -12.39 1.19
CA PHE A 79 -9.64 -13.69 0.55
C PHE A 79 -8.55 -14.64 1.09
N LYS A 80 -8.92 -15.86 1.47
CA LYS A 80 -7.99 -16.86 2.01
C LYS A 80 -8.07 -18.12 1.17
N GLU A 81 -6.92 -18.60 0.69
CA GLU A 81 -6.82 -19.87 0.01
C GLU A 81 -6.72 -21.02 1.03
N PRO A 82 -7.33 -22.18 0.76
CA PRO A 82 -7.04 -23.38 1.54
C PRO A 82 -5.56 -23.77 1.37
N HIS A 83 -4.99 -24.45 2.37
CA HIS A 83 -3.59 -24.93 2.36
C HIS A 83 -2.54 -23.84 2.08
N SER A 84 -2.82 -22.60 2.45
CA SER A 84 -1.85 -21.51 2.36
C SER A 84 -0.67 -21.75 3.34
N ALA A 85 0.51 -21.22 3.01
CA ALA A 85 1.68 -21.35 3.87
C ALA A 85 1.43 -20.83 5.30
N GLU A 86 2.14 -21.40 6.27
CA GLU A 86 2.08 -20.97 7.66
C GLU A 86 2.41 -19.46 7.77
N ASN A 87 1.49 -18.69 8.36
CA ASN A 87 1.48 -17.21 8.45
C ASN A 87 0.98 -16.44 7.21
N ASP A 88 0.26 -17.07 6.28
CA ASP A 88 -0.49 -16.34 5.26
C ASP A 88 -1.68 -15.59 5.87
N SER A 89 -1.64 -14.26 5.85
CA SER A 89 -2.71 -13.39 6.31
C SER A 89 -3.91 -13.33 5.34
N GLY A 90 -3.79 -13.95 4.16
CA GLY A 90 -4.73 -13.85 3.06
C GLY A 90 -4.52 -12.61 2.20
N LEU A 91 -5.16 -12.62 1.03
CA LEU A 91 -5.15 -11.53 0.06
C LEU A 91 -6.16 -10.44 0.48
N ALA A 92 -5.67 -9.28 0.89
CA ALA A 92 -6.54 -8.12 1.09
C ALA A 92 -7.20 -7.71 -0.24
N MET A 93 -8.51 -7.52 -0.26
CA MET A 93 -9.28 -7.40 -1.51
C MET A 93 -9.31 -5.98 -2.07
N SER A 94 -8.18 -5.52 -2.62
CA SER A 94 -8.05 -4.29 -3.43
C SER A 94 -7.98 -4.59 -4.92
N THR A 95 -8.23 -3.59 -5.78
CA THR A 95 -8.09 -3.75 -7.25
C THR A 95 -6.70 -4.26 -7.63
N MET A 96 -5.65 -3.73 -6.99
CA MET A 96 -4.28 -4.13 -7.29
C MET A 96 -3.97 -5.56 -6.84
N ASN A 97 -4.39 -5.94 -5.64
CA ASN A 97 -4.15 -7.28 -5.11
C ASN A 97 -4.86 -8.35 -5.95
N VAL A 98 -6.12 -8.12 -6.33
CA VAL A 98 -6.87 -9.04 -7.20
C VAL A 98 -6.20 -9.17 -8.57
N ARG A 99 -5.77 -8.07 -9.18
CA ARG A 99 -5.06 -8.13 -10.46
C ARG A 99 -3.74 -8.89 -10.35
N ASN A 100 -2.98 -8.68 -9.29
CA ASN A 100 -1.72 -9.40 -9.07
C ASN A 100 -1.96 -10.90 -8.85
N TYR A 101 -3.00 -11.26 -8.11
CA TYR A 101 -3.43 -12.64 -7.93
C TYR A 101 -3.81 -13.30 -9.27
N LEU A 102 -4.63 -12.64 -10.09
CA LEU A 102 -5.04 -13.15 -11.41
C LEU A 102 -3.91 -13.19 -12.44
N ARG A 103 -2.91 -12.30 -12.32
CA ARG A 103 -1.67 -12.32 -13.11
C ARG A 103 -0.66 -13.36 -12.61
N GLY A 104 -0.94 -14.02 -11.48
CA GLY A 104 -0.09 -15.03 -10.89
C GLY A 104 0.35 -16.05 -11.93
N ARG A 105 1.66 -16.32 -11.97
CA ARG A 105 2.19 -17.32 -12.90
C ARG A 105 1.72 -18.71 -12.46
N ARG A 106 1.54 -19.61 -13.43
CA ARG A 106 1.42 -21.04 -13.15
C ARG A 106 2.60 -21.49 -12.27
N PRO A 107 2.39 -22.43 -11.32
CA PRO A 107 3.46 -22.93 -10.48
C PRO A 107 4.61 -23.45 -11.35
N ASP A 108 5.83 -23.06 -11.02
CA ASP A 108 7.05 -23.60 -11.62
C ASP A 108 7.41 -24.88 -10.86
N PRO A 109 7.41 -26.07 -11.51
CA PRO A 109 7.74 -27.32 -10.84
C PRO A 109 9.22 -27.40 -10.43
N LYS A 110 10.06 -26.47 -10.89
CA LYS A 110 11.46 -26.42 -10.49
C LYS A 110 11.60 -25.89 -9.07
N ILE A 111 12.41 -26.59 -8.28
CA ILE A 111 12.89 -26.16 -6.97
C ILE A 111 13.44 -24.75 -7.12
N LYS A 112 12.82 -23.82 -6.41
CA LYS A 112 13.19 -22.41 -6.44
C LYS A 112 14.61 -22.24 -5.92
N LYS A 113 15.40 -21.46 -6.66
CA LYS A 113 16.72 -21.02 -6.21
C LYS A 113 16.59 -20.18 -4.95
N ILE A 114 17.57 -20.28 -4.06
CA ILE A 114 17.64 -19.44 -2.87
C ILE A 114 17.69 -17.96 -3.34
N PRO A 115 16.75 -17.11 -2.87
CA PRO A 115 16.63 -15.74 -3.33
C PRO A 115 17.86 -14.91 -2.95
N LYS A 116 18.12 -13.85 -3.74
CA LYS A 116 19.27 -12.98 -3.50
C LYS A 116 19.17 -12.24 -2.16
N ARG A 117 17.94 -11.85 -1.79
CA ARG A 117 17.59 -11.08 -0.60
C ARG A 117 18.15 -11.74 0.67
N PHE A 118 18.75 -10.93 1.54
CA PHE A 118 19.13 -11.33 2.90
C PHE A 118 17.86 -11.34 3.77
N PRO A 119 17.64 -12.35 4.63
CA PRO A 119 16.38 -12.58 5.31
C PRO A 119 16.18 -11.62 6.51
N THR A 120 16.18 -10.31 6.26
CA THR A 120 15.83 -9.30 7.27
C THR A 120 14.32 -9.13 7.34
N LYS A 121 13.78 -8.94 8.56
CA LYS A 121 12.36 -8.68 8.85
C LYS A 121 12.27 -7.57 9.91
N GLY A 122 11.23 -6.75 9.82
CA GLY A 122 11.03 -5.63 10.75
C GLY A 122 12.06 -4.51 10.54
N ALA A 123 12.27 -3.69 11.56
CA ALA A 123 13.15 -2.53 11.50
C ALA A 123 14.62 -2.87 11.21
N HIS A 124 15.11 -3.95 11.81
CA HIS A 124 16.52 -4.32 11.75
C HIS A 124 17.00 -4.53 10.31
N ASN A 125 17.96 -3.70 9.91
CA ASN A 125 18.66 -3.82 8.62
C ASN A 125 17.71 -3.79 7.41
N ARG A 126 16.59 -3.06 7.51
CA ARG A 126 15.57 -2.97 6.44
C ARG A 126 14.79 -1.66 6.39
N ILE A 127 14.43 -1.09 7.53
CA ILE A 127 13.57 0.11 7.59
C ILE A 127 14.40 1.25 8.12
N ALA A 128 14.55 2.32 7.34
CA ALA A 128 15.19 3.55 7.78
C ALA A 128 14.22 4.43 8.57
N ALA A 129 12.96 4.48 8.13
CA ALA A 129 11.92 5.29 8.74
C ALA A 129 10.51 4.72 8.47
N VAL A 130 9.52 5.19 9.25
CA VAL A 130 8.10 4.90 9.05
C VAL A 130 7.37 6.18 8.68
N LEU A 131 6.58 6.17 7.59
CA LEU A 131 5.63 7.22 7.25
C LEU A 131 4.22 6.79 7.61
N ILE A 132 3.62 7.49 8.57
CA ILE A 132 2.28 7.26 9.11
C ILE A 132 1.32 8.22 8.42
N CYS A 133 0.33 7.69 7.70
CA CYS A 133 -0.66 8.51 7.00
C CYS A 133 -2.07 7.91 7.14
N GLU A 134 -3.08 8.74 7.38
CA GLU A 134 -4.47 8.28 7.53
C GLU A 134 -5.15 7.94 6.19
N LYS A 135 -4.64 8.49 5.07
CA LYS A 135 -5.38 8.52 3.80
C LYS A 135 -5.04 7.34 2.87
N GLU A 136 -6.09 6.78 2.25
CA GLU A 136 -6.01 5.82 1.14
C GLU A 136 -5.62 6.51 -0.18
N GLY A 137 -4.77 5.88 -0.98
CA GLY A 137 -4.39 6.34 -2.32
C GLY A 137 -2.96 6.90 -2.44
N PHE A 138 -2.37 7.34 -1.32
CA PHE A 138 -0.99 7.84 -1.32
C PHE A 138 0.04 6.72 -1.34
N ASP A 139 -0.25 5.59 -0.68
CA ASP A 139 0.64 4.44 -0.66
C ASP A 139 0.90 3.91 -2.07
N GLU A 140 -0.16 3.79 -2.88
CA GLU A 140 -0.06 3.33 -4.26
C GLU A 140 0.78 4.27 -5.14
N LEU A 141 0.63 5.59 -4.94
CA LEU A 141 1.41 6.61 -5.67
C LEU A 141 2.88 6.58 -5.28
N LEU A 142 3.18 6.55 -3.97
CA LEU A 142 4.55 6.46 -3.46
C LEU A 142 5.24 5.17 -3.92
N GLN A 143 4.51 4.05 -3.92
CA GLN A 143 4.99 2.77 -4.44
C GLN A 143 5.24 2.81 -5.96
N ALA A 144 4.34 3.43 -6.73
CA ALA A 144 4.50 3.55 -8.18
C ALA A 144 5.77 4.36 -8.55
N GLU A 145 6.10 5.38 -7.76
CA GLU A 145 7.30 6.21 -7.92
C GLU A 145 8.51 5.69 -7.12
N GLY A 146 8.42 4.51 -6.52
CA GLY A 146 9.52 3.83 -5.81
C GLY A 146 10.08 4.59 -4.61
N VAL A 147 9.31 5.49 -3.98
CA VAL A 147 9.74 6.24 -2.78
C VAL A 147 10.08 5.30 -1.62
N PRO A 148 9.27 4.26 -1.29
CA PRO A 148 9.60 3.30 -0.24
C PRO A 148 10.96 2.64 -0.43
N GLU A 149 11.26 2.21 -1.66
CA GLU A 149 12.53 1.56 -1.99
C GLU A 149 13.70 2.52 -2.06
N ARG A 150 13.49 3.80 -2.39
CA ARG A 150 14.56 4.81 -2.41
C ARG A 150 15.03 5.15 -1.00
N PHE A 151 14.09 5.32 -0.07
CA PHE A 151 14.38 5.74 1.32
C PHE A 151 14.40 4.59 2.34
N ASP A 152 14.18 3.34 1.92
CA ASP A 152 13.94 2.21 2.85
C ASP A 152 12.81 2.55 3.85
N LEU A 153 11.76 3.21 3.35
CA LEU A 153 10.66 3.78 4.11
C LEU A 153 9.52 2.77 4.22
N ALA A 154 9.09 2.47 5.44
CA ALA A 154 7.88 1.70 5.69
C ALA A 154 6.65 2.62 5.66
N LEU A 155 5.69 2.31 4.81
CA LEU A 155 4.40 3.01 4.79
C LEU A 155 3.45 2.38 5.80
N MET A 156 2.82 3.20 6.65
CA MET A 156 1.86 2.78 7.65
C MET A 156 0.55 3.56 7.45
N SER A 157 -0.41 2.94 6.75
CA SER A 157 -1.76 3.47 6.66
C SER A 157 -2.55 3.15 7.94
N THR A 158 -3.11 4.16 8.60
CA THR A 158 -3.86 3.96 9.87
C THR A 158 -5.36 3.73 9.65
N LYS A 159 -5.83 3.73 8.40
CA LYS A 159 -7.26 3.63 8.11
C LYS A 159 -7.84 2.27 8.50
N GLY A 160 -8.81 2.28 9.42
CA GLY A 160 -9.50 1.05 9.86
C GLY A 160 -8.67 0.16 10.79
N ILE A 161 -7.43 0.54 11.11
CA ILE A 161 -6.59 -0.09 12.13
C ILE A 161 -6.86 0.61 13.47
N SER A 162 -6.82 -0.15 14.57
CA SER A 162 -6.83 0.45 15.91
C SER A 162 -5.62 1.38 16.05
N ALA A 163 -5.86 2.66 16.34
CA ALA A 163 -4.80 3.65 16.56
C ALA A 163 -3.77 3.18 17.61
N LEU A 164 -4.19 2.34 18.57
CA LEU A 164 -3.29 1.72 19.55
C LEU A 164 -2.34 0.69 18.91
N ALA A 165 -2.86 -0.22 18.08
CA ALA A 165 -2.02 -1.24 17.44
C ALA A 165 -1.00 -0.63 16.48
N ALA A 166 -1.39 0.42 15.74
CA ALA A 166 -0.47 1.16 14.89
C ALA A 166 0.63 1.84 15.72
N ARG A 167 0.27 2.42 16.86
CA ARG A 167 1.21 3.04 17.81
C ARG A 167 2.19 2.01 18.37
N ASP A 168 1.69 0.88 18.89
CA ASP A 168 2.52 -0.18 19.47
C ASP A 168 3.55 -0.69 18.46
N LEU A 169 3.14 -0.88 17.20
CA LEU A 169 4.05 -1.28 16.13
C LEU A 169 5.11 -0.19 15.88
N ALA A 170 4.70 1.05 15.65
CA ALA A 170 5.63 2.15 15.37
C ALA A 170 6.65 2.37 16.50
N GLU A 171 6.22 2.32 17.76
CA GLU A 171 7.12 2.41 18.93
C GLU A 171 8.08 1.22 18.98
N SER A 172 7.59 0.00 18.76
CA SER A 172 8.44 -1.21 18.80
C SER A 172 9.48 -1.30 17.69
N LEU A 173 9.25 -0.65 16.55
CA LEU A 173 10.21 -0.60 15.44
C LEU A 173 11.44 0.24 15.81
N ASN A 174 11.31 1.21 16.72
CA ASN A 174 12.39 2.07 17.21
C ASN A 174 13.24 2.69 16.06
N VAL A 175 12.56 3.20 15.04
CA VAL A 175 13.12 3.96 13.93
C VAL A 175 12.42 5.33 13.85
N PRO A 176 13.02 6.34 13.20
CA PRO A 176 12.34 7.60 12.93
C PRO A 176 10.94 7.38 12.35
N CYS A 177 9.94 7.99 12.98
CA CYS A 177 8.56 7.95 12.54
C CYS A 177 8.12 9.34 12.14
N PHE A 178 7.31 9.44 11.08
CA PHE A 178 6.83 10.68 10.52
C PHE A 178 5.32 10.62 10.33
N THR A 179 4.59 11.65 10.75
CA THR A 179 3.16 11.75 10.45
C THR A 179 2.93 12.68 9.27
N LEU A 180 2.10 12.26 8.34
CA LEU A 180 1.71 13.02 7.15
C LEU A 180 0.20 13.17 7.11
N HIS A 181 -0.26 14.42 7.08
CA HIS A 181 -1.68 14.75 7.15
C HIS A 181 -2.05 16.04 6.40
N ASP A 182 -3.36 16.25 6.24
CA ASP A 182 -3.95 17.49 5.74
C ASP A 182 -3.79 18.65 6.71
N LEU A 183 -3.79 19.90 6.22
CA LEU A 183 -3.96 21.07 7.09
C LEU A 183 -5.43 21.22 7.51
N ASP A 184 -5.86 20.36 8.44
CA ASP A 184 -7.18 20.40 9.06
C ASP A 184 -7.12 19.92 10.53
N LYS A 185 -8.24 20.05 11.24
CA LYS A 185 -8.31 19.62 12.64
C LYS A 185 -8.01 18.13 12.86
N ASN A 186 -8.47 17.26 11.97
CA ASN A 186 -8.32 15.82 12.16
C ASN A 186 -6.88 15.37 11.93
N GLY A 187 -6.18 15.97 10.97
CA GLY A 187 -4.76 15.74 10.71
C GLY A 187 -3.91 16.03 11.94
N PHE A 188 -4.09 17.19 12.56
CA PHE A 188 -3.42 17.52 13.82
C PHE A 188 -3.78 16.56 14.98
N VAL A 189 -5.04 16.15 15.09
CA VAL A 189 -5.46 15.15 16.11
C VAL A 189 -4.77 13.81 15.87
N MET A 190 -4.67 13.38 14.61
CA MET A 190 -4.00 12.13 14.23
C MET A 190 -2.51 12.19 14.54
N ALA A 191 -1.83 13.28 14.14
CA ALA A 191 -0.42 13.50 14.43
C ALA A 191 -0.11 13.49 15.93
N ALA A 192 -0.92 14.19 16.73
CA ALA A 192 -0.83 14.18 18.19
C ALA A 192 -1.07 12.78 18.80
N GLY A 193 -1.70 11.86 18.06
CA GLY A 193 -1.84 10.46 18.40
C GLY A 193 -0.53 9.65 18.31
N PHE A 194 0.53 10.20 17.74
CA PHE A 194 1.85 9.60 17.63
C PHE A 194 2.91 10.57 18.17
N PRO A 195 2.98 10.79 19.50
CA PRO A 195 3.80 11.86 20.09
C PRO A 195 5.31 11.71 19.89
N PHE A 196 5.79 10.52 19.49
CA PHE A 196 7.18 10.24 19.15
C PHE A 196 7.50 10.46 17.66
N ALA A 197 6.47 10.64 16.82
CA ALA A 197 6.65 10.87 15.39
C ALA A 197 6.89 12.36 15.14
N THR A 198 7.78 12.65 14.18
CA THR A 198 7.98 14.02 13.70
C THR A 198 6.87 14.39 12.72
N ASP A 199 6.24 15.52 12.95
CA ASP A 199 5.10 15.94 12.15
C ASP A 199 5.53 16.70 10.89
N ILE A 200 5.41 16.02 9.75
CA ILE A 200 5.69 16.53 8.39
C ILE A 200 4.41 16.74 7.57
N GLY A 201 3.25 16.77 8.21
CA GLY A 201 1.98 17.12 7.58
C GLY A 201 1.99 18.51 6.95
N LEU A 202 1.02 18.78 6.07
CA LEU A 202 0.89 20.10 5.44
C LEU A 202 0.78 21.19 6.50
N ARG A 203 1.65 22.20 6.40
CA ARG A 203 1.65 23.41 7.21
C ARG A 203 1.18 24.61 6.40
N LEU A 204 0.81 25.68 7.09
CA LEU A 204 0.40 26.93 6.42
C LEU A 204 1.49 27.50 5.51
N ALA A 205 2.77 27.31 5.85
CA ALA A 205 3.89 27.69 5.00
C ALA A 205 3.92 26.89 3.69
N ASP A 206 3.67 25.58 3.74
CA ASP A 206 3.63 24.73 2.54
C ASP A 206 2.44 25.11 1.64
N VAL A 207 1.29 25.49 2.24
CA VAL A 207 0.13 25.99 1.49
C VAL A 207 0.49 27.23 0.65
N GLN A 208 1.29 28.13 1.20
CA GLN A 208 1.76 29.33 0.51
C GLN A 208 2.82 28.99 -0.55
N GLU A 209 3.77 28.10 -0.23
CA GLU A 209 4.83 27.69 -1.14
C GLU A 209 4.30 27.01 -2.40
N TRP A 210 3.30 26.13 -2.23
CA TRP A 210 2.72 25.34 -3.32
C TRP A 210 1.46 25.95 -3.94
N ASP A 211 1.10 27.17 -3.54
CA ASP A 211 -0.10 27.91 -3.99
C ASP A 211 -1.38 27.05 -3.92
N LEU A 212 -1.59 26.40 -2.78
CA LEU A 212 -2.71 25.48 -2.59
C LEU A 212 -3.98 26.23 -2.21
N ALA A 213 -5.04 26.02 -2.99
CA ALA A 213 -6.34 26.62 -2.73
C ALA A 213 -7.01 26.02 -1.48
N PRO A 214 -7.39 26.84 -0.48
CA PRO A 214 -8.16 26.39 0.67
C PRO A 214 -9.59 25.99 0.31
N GLU A 215 -10.14 25.04 1.06
CA GLU A 215 -11.56 24.69 1.03
C GLU A 215 -12.27 25.11 2.32
N GLY A 216 -13.58 25.37 2.22
CA GLY A 216 -14.44 25.63 3.36
C GLY A 216 -14.70 24.37 4.20
N GLN A 217 -14.56 24.48 5.52
CA GLN A 217 -14.95 23.46 6.50
C GLN A 217 -15.79 24.08 7.62
N TYR A 218 -16.99 23.54 7.84
CA TYR A 218 -17.82 24.01 8.94
C TYR A 218 -17.35 23.47 10.29
N HIS A 219 -17.15 24.38 11.24
CA HIS A 219 -16.92 24.05 12.64
C HIS A 219 -18.03 24.59 13.54
N ARG A 220 -18.75 23.69 14.21
CA ARG A 220 -19.83 24.06 15.15
C ARG A 220 -19.39 25.00 16.27
N ASN A 221 -18.12 24.92 16.70
CA ASN A 221 -17.57 25.78 17.75
C ASN A 221 -16.12 26.15 17.41
N PRO A 222 -15.91 27.27 16.69
CA PRO A 222 -14.58 27.75 16.29
C PRO A 222 -13.60 27.91 17.46
N ARG A 223 -14.04 28.48 18.59
CA ARG A 223 -13.17 28.65 19.77
C ARG A 223 -12.66 27.32 20.31
N LYS A 224 -13.54 26.31 20.40
CA LYS A 224 -13.14 24.96 20.85
C LYS A 224 -12.22 24.28 19.84
N THR A 225 -12.45 24.49 18.53
CA THR A 225 -11.56 24.01 17.47
C THR A 225 -10.17 24.63 17.60
N TYR A 226 -10.08 25.94 17.75
CA TYR A 226 -8.83 26.67 17.98
C TYR A 226 -8.04 26.10 19.17
N SER A 227 -8.66 26.02 20.36
CA SER A 227 -7.98 25.50 21.55
C SER A 227 -7.53 24.03 21.40
N ASN A 228 -8.23 23.24 20.57
CA ASN A 228 -7.85 21.86 20.31
C ASN A 228 -6.64 21.75 19.36
N LEU A 229 -6.59 22.59 18.33
CA LEU A 229 -5.48 22.67 17.38
C LEU A 229 -4.17 23.06 18.07
N ILE A 230 -4.20 24.11 18.91
CA ILE A 230 -3.04 24.54 19.70
C ILE A 230 -2.52 23.39 20.59
N ARG A 231 -3.41 22.66 21.24
CA ARG A 231 -3.03 21.51 22.09
C ARG A 231 -2.36 20.39 21.30
N ASN A 232 -2.70 20.27 20.02
CA ASN A 232 -2.24 19.23 19.13
C ASN A 232 -1.06 19.69 18.24
N GLY A 233 -0.40 20.80 18.57
CA GLY A 233 0.84 21.22 17.91
C GLY A 233 0.67 22.18 16.72
N ALA A 234 -0.53 22.71 16.49
CA ALA A 234 -0.72 23.78 15.52
C ALA A 234 -0.17 25.12 16.05
N THR A 235 0.35 25.95 15.15
CA THR A 235 0.65 27.36 15.43
C THR A 235 -0.62 28.18 15.61
N ALA A 236 -0.51 29.40 16.14
CA ALA A 236 -1.65 30.30 16.30
C ALA A 236 -2.31 30.64 14.95
N ASP A 237 -1.51 30.89 13.91
CA ASP A 237 -2.00 31.24 12.58
C ASP A 237 -2.71 30.06 11.92
N GLU A 238 -2.14 28.85 12.00
CA GLU A 238 -2.79 27.62 11.54
C GLU A 238 -4.10 27.35 12.30
N ALA A 239 -4.09 27.55 13.62
CA ALA A 239 -5.26 27.35 14.45
C ALA A 239 -6.38 28.35 14.09
N HIS A 240 -6.03 29.62 13.83
CA HIS A 240 -6.96 30.64 13.35
C HIS A 240 -7.53 30.26 12.00
N PHE A 241 -6.66 30.03 11.00
CA PHE A 241 -7.01 29.63 9.65
C PHE A 241 -8.02 28.48 9.64
N ILE A 242 -7.73 27.41 10.38
CA ILE A 242 -8.62 26.25 10.44
C ILE A 242 -9.91 26.56 11.21
N SER A 243 -9.83 27.23 12.36
CA SER A 243 -11.02 27.51 13.17
C SER A 243 -12.04 28.43 12.50
N GLU A 244 -11.58 29.31 11.60
CA GLU A 244 -12.41 30.17 10.74
C GLU A 244 -13.02 29.43 9.55
N GLY A 245 -12.73 28.13 9.45
CA GLY A 245 -13.36 27.21 8.52
C GLY A 245 -12.61 27.07 7.21
N GLN A 246 -11.29 27.24 7.22
CA GLN A 246 -10.44 26.89 6.08
C GLN A 246 -9.75 25.54 6.32
N ARG A 247 -9.54 24.75 5.27
CA ARG A 247 -8.71 23.54 5.32
C ARG A 247 -7.94 23.39 4.03
N VAL A 248 -6.82 22.67 4.05
CA VAL A 248 -6.11 22.27 2.82
C VAL A 248 -5.84 20.78 2.87
N GLU A 249 -6.23 20.08 1.80
CA GLU A 249 -5.98 18.64 1.68
C GLU A 249 -4.68 18.33 0.95
N LEU A 250 -4.00 17.24 1.35
CA LEU A 250 -2.87 16.68 0.60
C LEU A 250 -3.22 16.37 -0.86
N ASN A 251 -4.48 16.02 -1.13
CA ASN A 251 -4.97 15.73 -2.49
C ASN A 251 -5.00 16.96 -3.41
N MET A 252 -4.78 18.17 -2.89
CA MET A 252 -4.65 19.37 -3.72
C MET A 252 -3.31 19.43 -4.46
N LEU A 253 -2.29 18.74 -3.94
CA LEU A 253 -1.05 18.52 -4.67
C LEU A 253 -1.32 17.57 -5.84
N THR A 254 -0.78 17.89 -7.02
CA THR A 254 -0.70 16.89 -8.09
C THR A 254 0.15 15.70 -7.64
N GLY A 255 0.01 14.54 -8.29
CA GLY A 255 0.76 13.35 -7.90
C GLY A 255 2.28 13.58 -7.87
N ARG A 256 2.80 14.39 -8.81
CA ARG A 256 4.21 14.78 -8.83
C ARG A 256 4.60 15.69 -7.66
N GLN A 257 3.82 16.75 -7.42
CA GLN A 257 4.08 17.68 -6.31
C GLN A 257 4.01 16.96 -4.95
N PHE A 258 3.09 16.00 -4.79
CA PHE A 258 2.99 15.18 -3.59
C PHE A 258 4.26 14.34 -3.34
N VAL A 259 4.78 13.70 -4.39
CA VAL A 259 6.03 12.93 -4.29
C VAL A 259 7.20 13.86 -3.96
N GLU A 260 7.33 14.98 -4.65
CA GLU A 260 8.37 16.00 -4.40
C GLU A 260 8.30 16.54 -2.96
N TYR A 261 7.09 16.80 -2.45
CA TYR A 261 6.85 17.21 -1.07
C TYR A 261 7.34 16.18 -0.05
N VAL A 262 6.93 14.92 -0.21
CA VAL A 262 7.32 13.84 0.73
C VAL A 262 8.83 13.60 0.70
N GLU A 263 9.44 13.52 -0.49
CA GLU A 263 10.89 13.34 -0.62
C GLU A 263 11.65 14.52 -0.02
N GLY A 264 11.19 15.74 -0.23
CA GLY A 264 11.76 16.95 0.37
C GLY A 264 11.79 16.89 1.90
N LYS A 265 10.65 16.57 2.53
CA LYS A 265 10.57 16.45 3.99
C LYS A 265 11.42 15.31 4.54
N LEU A 266 11.48 14.16 3.86
CA LEU A 266 12.34 13.05 4.29
C LEU A 266 13.83 13.42 4.23
N ASN A 267 14.26 14.10 3.17
CA ASN A 267 15.64 14.58 3.03
C ASN A 267 15.98 15.66 4.07
N GLU A 268 15.08 16.60 4.32
CA GLU A 268 15.23 17.64 5.34
C GLU A 268 15.50 17.03 6.73
N HIS A 269 14.85 15.90 7.02
CA HIS A 269 15.01 15.16 8.28
C HIS A 269 16.12 14.10 8.25
N GLY A 270 16.94 14.06 7.19
CA GLY A 270 18.12 13.20 7.12
C GLY A 270 17.81 11.70 6.99
N VAL A 271 16.69 11.33 6.38
CA VAL A 271 16.37 9.91 6.14
C VAL A 271 17.28 9.36 5.05
N GLU A 272 18.19 8.48 5.44
CA GLU A 272 19.14 7.80 4.55
C GLU A 272 18.82 6.31 4.42
N LYS A 273 19.31 5.68 3.34
CA LYS A 273 19.20 4.23 3.16
C LYS A 273 19.88 3.46 4.28
N VAL A 274 19.30 2.32 4.62
CA VAL A 274 19.86 1.46 5.67
C VAL A 274 21.14 0.81 5.18
N VAL A 275 22.24 1.08 5.88
CA VAL A 275 23.49 0.33 5.77
C VAL A 275 23.72 -0.44 7.05
N PRO A 276 23.61 -1.78 7.04
CA PRO A 276 23.86 -2.61 8.20
C PRO A 276 25.28 -2.47 8.75
N ASP A 277 25.47 -2.86 10.01
CA ASP A 277 26.80 -2.92 10.63
C ASP A 277 27.73 -3.92 9.92
N ALA A 278 29.04 -3.77 10.16
CA ALA A 278 30.07 -4.58 9.51
C ALA A 278 29.90 -6.09 9.75
N SER A 279 29.44 -6.51 10.93
CA SER A 279 29.24 -7.93 11.25
C SER A 279 28.07 -8.52 10.46
N THR A 280 26.98 -7.75 10.32
CA THR A 280 25.82 -8.13 9.50
C THR A 280 26.22 -8.21 8.02
N LEU A 281 27.00 -7.23 7.53
CA LEU A 281 27.50 -7.23 6.16
C LEU A 281 28.41 -8.43 5.87
N GLU A 282 29.29 -8.81 6.80
CA GLU A 282 30.16 -9.97 6.67
C GLU A 282 29.34 -11.27 6.58
N GLN A 283 28.32 -11.43 7.43
CA GLN A 283 27.41 -12.58 7.38
C GLN A 283 26.62 -12.62 6.07
N ALA A 284 26.13 -11.46 5.60
CA ALA A 284 25.43 -11.34 4.33
C ALA A 284 26.33 -11.71 3.14
N TRP A 285 27.59 -11.30 3.17
CA TRP A 285 28.60 -11.66 2.18
C TRP A 285 28.86 -13.16 2.14
N LYS A 286 29.15 -13.78 3.30
CA LYS A 286 29.34 -15.24 3.42
C LYS A 286 28.12 -16.01 2.90
N ARG A 287 26.92 -15.60 3.32
CA ARG A 287 25.65 -16.18 2.84
C ARG A 287 25.49 -16.04 1.33
N ALA A 288 25.86 -14.89 0.75
CA ALA A 288 25.75 -14.67 -0.70
C ALA A 288 26.64 -15.63 -1.51
N HIS A 289 27.84 -15.96 -1.02
CA HIS A 289 28.71 -16.97 -1.62
C HIS A 289 28.15 -18.39 -1.50
N LEU A 290 27.67 -18.78 -0.31
CA LEU A 290 27.03 -20.09 -0.12
C LEU A 290 25.79 -20.25 -1.01
N ARG A 291 24.95 -19.21 -1.08
CA ARG A 291 23.79 -19.13 -1.97
C ARG A 291 24.17 -19.40 -3.43
N GLN A 292 25.26 -18.81 -3.93
CA GLN A 292 25.73 -19.06 -5.30
C GLN A 292 26.07 -20.53 -5.52
N LYS A 293 26.78 -21.17 -4.58
CA LYS A 293 27.13 -22.59 -4.65
C LYS A 293 25.89 -23.48 -4.67
N VAL A 294 24.95 -23.28 -3.75
CA VAL A 294 23.70 -24.06 -3.69
C VAL A 294 22.87 -23.87 -4.96
N ASN A 295 22.71 -22.63 -5.44
CA ASN A 295 21.97 -22.37 -6.67
C ASN A 295 22.65 -22.99 -7.91
N ALA A 296 23.98 -23.11 -7.92
CA ALA A 296 24.70 -23.83 -8.96
C ALA A 296 24.45 -25.34 -8.90
N LEU A 297 24.41 -25.93 -7.70
CA LEU A 297 24.06 -27.34 -7.51
C LEU A 297 22.62 -27.64 -7.96
N ILE A 298 21.64 -26.83 -7.57
CA ILE A 298 20.25 -26.95 -8.05
C ILE A 298 20.23 -26.90 -9.59
N SER A 299 20.96 -25.96 -10.20
CA SER A 299 21.02 -25.85 -11.66
C SER A 299 21.68 -27.06 -12.32
N ARG A 300 22.59 -27.77 -11.62
CA ARG A 300 23.25 -28.98 -12.12
C ARG A 300 22.31 -30.18 -12.07
N ILE A 301 21.53 -30.34 -11.00
CA ILE A 301 20.51 -31.39 -10.88
C ILE A 301 19.51 -31.30 -12.03
N TYR A 302 19.01 -30.10 -12.34
CA TYR A 302 18.09 -29.93 -13.47
C TYR A 302 18.70 -30.12 -14.87
N LYS A 303 20.03 -30.22 -14.98
CA LYS A 303 20.71 -30.60 -16.23
C LYS A 303 20.91 -32.11 -16.34
N ASP A 304 20.76 -32.83 -15.24
CA ASP A 304 20.94 -34.28 -15.17
C ASP A 304 19.56 -34.95 -15.18
N GLU A 305 19.08 -35.29 -16.38
CA GLU A 305 17.77 -35.93 -16.55
C GLU A 305 17.70 -37.31 -15.88
N SER A 306 18.84 -37.95 -15.60
CA SER A 306 18.88 -39.25 -14.91
C SER A 306 18.57 -39.16 -13.41
N ALA A 307 18.62 -37.97 -12.84
CA ALA A 307 18.36 -37.72 -11.43
C ALA A 307 16.86 -37.58 -11.08
N VAL A 308 15.97 -37.62 -12.08
CA VAL A 308 14.52 -37.49 -11.89
C VAL A 308 13.86 -38.88 -11.95
N PRO A 309 13.26 -39.37 -10.85
CA PRO A 309 12.58 -40.65 -10.86
C PRO A 309 11.42 -40.69 -11.85
N ARG A 310 11.12 -41.86 -12.41
CA ARG A 310 9.91 -42.06 -13.20
C ARG A 310 8.68 -41.91 -12.29
N THR A 311 7.69 -41.17 -12.76
CA THR A 311 6.39 -41.05 -12.10
C THR A 311 5.68 -42.41 -12.01
N PRO A 312 5.14 -42.80 -10.85
CA PRO A 312 4.32 -44.01 -10.72
C PRO A 312 3.08 -43.95 -11.64
N ASP A 313 2.75 -45.09 -12.27
CA ASP A 313 1.62 -45.16 -13.20
C ASP A 313 0.25 -44.97 -12.50
N ASP A 314 0.16 -45.28 -11.19
CA ASP A 314 -1.04 -45.17 -10.34
C ASP A 314 -1.03 -43.94 -9.41
N LEU A 315 -0.17 -42.94 -9.66
CA LEU A 315 0.02 -41.78 -8.76
C LEU A 315 -1.30 -41.08 -8.40
N SER A 316 -2.23 -40.93 -9.34
CA SER A 316 -3.52 -40.28 -9.08
C SER A 316 -4.36 -41.03 -8.04
N ASP A 317 -4.32 -42.37 -8.07
CA ASP A 317 -5.06 -43.20 -7.13
C ASP A 317 -4.37 -43.26 -5.76
N GLN A 318 -3.04 -43.20 -5.72
CA GLN A 318 -2.29 -43.01 -4.48
C GLN A 318 -2.63 -41.68 -3.81
N VAL A 319 -2.68 -40.58 -4.56
CA VAL A 319 -3.07 -39.25 -4.04
C VAL A 319 -4.51 -39.25 -3.55
N ARG A 320 -5.47 -39.81 -4.30
CA ARG A 320 -6.88 -39.90 -3.86
C ARG A 320 -7.03 -40.65 -2.54
N ARG A 321 -6.42 -41.84 -2.41
CA ARG A 321 -6.44 -42.61 -1.17
C ARG A 321 -5.87 -41.81 0.00
N ARG A 322 -4.75 -41.10 -0.22
CA ARG A 322 -4.14 -40.26 0.81
C ARG A 322 -5.08 -39.14 1.27
N LEU A 323 -5.77 -38.48 0.33
CA LEU A 323 -6.73 -37.41 0.64
C LEU A 323 -8.05 -37.93 1.24
N GLU A 324 -8.42 -39.19 0.97
CA GLU A 324 -9.54 -39.85 1.67
C GLU A 324 -9.18 -40.15 3.13
N GLU A 325 -7.93 -40.50 3.40
CA GLU A 325 -7.39 -40.75 4.75
C GLU A 325 -7.13 -39.45 5.53
N GLU A 326 -6.61 -38.41 4.86
CA GLU A 326 -6.28 -37.10 5.42
C GLU A 326 -6.87 -35.97 4.54
N PRO A 327 -8.17 -35.65 4.70
CA PRO A 327 -8.87 -34.66 3.86
C PRO A 327 -8.41 -33.21 4.08
N GLU A 328 -7.70 -32.92 5.17
CA GLU A 328 -7.09 -31.63 5.46
C GLU A 328 -5.76 -31.39 4.72
N SER A 329 -5.15 -32.45 4.19
CA SER A 329 -3.90 -32.37 3.45
C SER A 329 -4.14 -31.83 2.04
N SER A 330 -3.17 -31.11 1.51
CA SER A 330 -3.16 -30.70 0.11
C SER A 330 -2.70 -31.85 -0.80
N TRP A 331 -3.05 -31.79 -2.08
CA TRP A 331 -2.64 -32.81 -3.04
C TRP A 331 -1.10 -32.85 -3.23
N ASP A 332 -0.41 -31.72 -3.07
CA ASP A 332 1.03 -31.60 -3.19
C ASP A 332 1.78 -32.08 -1.95
N GLU A 333 1.22 -31.91 -0.75
CA GLU A 333 1.70 -32.60 0.46
C GLU A 333 1.57 -34.12 0.31
N ALA A 334 0.42 -34.61 -0.19
CA ALA A 334 0.23 -36.03 -0.46
C ALA A 334 1.26 -36.59 -1.46
N ILE A 335 1.61 -35.83 -2.51
CA ILE A 335 2.68 -36.21 -3.44
C ILE A 335 4.05 -36.23 -2.76
N ALA A 336 4.35 -35.26 -1.90
CA ALA A 336 5.62 -35.21 -1.18
C ALA A 336 5.79 -36.44 -0.26
N ASP A 337 4.73 -36.85 0.43
CA ASP A 337 4.70 -38.06 1.24
C ASP A 337 4.92 -39.33 0.40
N ILE A 338 4.26 -39.44 -0.75
CA ILE A 338 4.41 -40.58 -1.67
C ILE A 338 5.85 -40.66 -2.19
N ALA A 339 6.43 -39.52 -2.57
CA ALA A 339 7.81 -39.45 -3.07
C ALA A 339 8.86 -39.70 -1.96
N GLY A 340 8.54 -39.37 -0.70
CA GLY A 340 9.41 -39.54 0.47
C GLY A 340 9.45 -40.95 1.04
N LYS A 341 8.48 -41.81 0.68
CA LYS A 341 8.52 -43.23 1.02
C LYS A 341 9.50 -43.92 0.06
N PRO A 342 10.62 -44.51 0.54
CA PRO A 342 11.42 -45.38 -0.32
C PRO A 342 10.49 -46.48 -0.84
N GLY A 343 10.42 -46.61 -2.17
CA GLY A 343 9.61 -47.63 -2.81
C GLY A 343 9.88 -48.97 -2.15
N THR A 344 8.84 -49.63 -1.69
CA THR A 344 8.88 -51.07 -1.44
C THR A 344 9.26 -51.72 -2.76
N GLU A 345 10.55 -51.99 -2.95
CA GLU A 345 11.00 -52.97 -3.92
C GLU A 345 10.28 -54.27 -3.57
N GLU A 346 9.37 -54.72 -4.44
CA GLU A 346 8.80 -56.05 -4.34
C GLU A 346 9.96 -57.06 -4.36
N PRO A 347 10.03 -58.00 -3.40
CA PRO A 347 11.05 -59.03 -3.43
C PRO A 347 10.73 -59.99 -4.60
N GLY A 348 11.61 -59.99 -5.60
CA GLY A 348 11.66 -61.01 -6.65
C GLY A 348 12.25 -62.32 -6.17
#